data_AF-A0A8T3KRA1-F1
#
_entry.id   AF-A0A8T3KRA1-F1
#
_cell.length_a   1.000
_cell.length_b   1.000
_cell.length_c   1.000
_cell.angle_alpha   90.00
_cell.angle_beta   90.00
_cell.angle_gamma   90.00
#
_symmetry.space_group_name_H-M   'P 1'
#
loop_
_entity.id
_entity.type
_entity.pdbx_description
1 polymer ?
#
loop_
_entity_poly.entity_id
_entity_poly.type
_entity_poly.pdbx_seq_one_letter_code
_entity_poly.pdbx_strand_id
1 'polypeptide(L)'
;MIATKEAERNTLEKIRKMVAELGENSYLAAAFTGAFEIAERNIDDDAAYTTQYYIDQAHTAEGKYQKQLQEMKTARQNDQNKIKLMQTNIEDLNKEIERLQTKLADILQKEEYWRVKATMQESMILTLKAKLYDYMTAVK
;
A
#
# COMPACT_ATOMS: atom_id res chain seq x y z
N MET A 1 27.58 -21.15 -51.24
CA MET A 1 28.20 -21.97 -50.18
C MET A 1 27.62 -21.50 -48.86
N ILE A 2 27.19 -22.42 -48.00
CA ILE A 2 26.86 -22.13 -46.59
C ILE A 2 28.19 -22.25 -45.82
N ALA A 3 28.51 -21.28 -44.97
CA ALA A 3 29.68 -21.37 -44.11
C ALA A 3 29.50 -22.51 -43.09
N THR A 4 30.55 -23.30 -42.84
CA THR A 4 30.50 -24.33 -41.80
C THR A 4 30.75 -23.70 -40.44
N LYS A 5 30.20 -24.29 -39.36
CA LYS A 5 30.45 -23.83 -37.97
C LYS A 5 31.95 -23.72 -37.66
N GLU A 6 32.76 -24.64 -38.17
CA GLU A 6 34.22 -24.60 -38.03
C GLU A 6 34.85 -23.42 -38.76
N ALA A 7 34.40 -23.11 -39.99
CA ALA A 7 34.87 -21.94 -40.74
C ALA A 7 34.49 -20.64 -40.02
N GLU A 8 33.29 -20.56 -39.44
CA GLU A 8 32.86 -19.41 -38.64
C GLU A 8 33.70 -19.24 -37.36
N ARG A 9 33.93 -20.30 -36.58
CA ARG A 9 34.78 -20.25 -35.38
C ARG A 9 36.21 -19.82 -35.71
N ASN A 10 36.79 -20.38 -36.78
CA ASN A 10 38.13 -20.01 -37.24
C ASN A 10 38.22 -18.54 -37.66
N THR A 11 37.14 -17.99 -38.23
CA THR A 11 37.07 -16.58 -38.62
C THR A 11 36.91 -15.68 -37.38
N LEU A 12 36.03 -16.07 -36.45
CA LEU A 12 35.78 -15.36 -35.21
C LEU A 12 37.05 -15.23 -34.35
N GLU A 13 37.84 -16.30 -34.24
CA GLU A 13 39.10 -16.29 -33.49
C GLU A 13 40.14 -15.33 -34.09
N LYS A 14 40.18 -15.20 -35.43
CA LYS A 14 41.05 -14.21 -36.09
C LYS A 14 40.60 -12.78 -35.77
N ILE A 15 39.29 -12.51 -35.80
CA ILE A 15 38.73 -11.20 -35.45
C ILE A 15 39.04 -10.88 -33.99
N ARG A 16 38.87 -11.84 -33.09
CA ARG A 16 39.20 -11.70 -31.66
C ARG A 16 40.65 -11.30 -31.44
N LYS A 17 41.60 -11.95 -32.11
CA LYS A 17 43.03 -11.59 -32.03
C LYS A 17 43.31 -10.18 -32.55
N MET A 18 42.76 -9.83 -33.71
CA MET A 18 42.91 -8.48 -34.27
C MET A 18 42.39 -7.39 -33.31
N VAL A 19 41.28 -7.65 -32.61
CA VAL A 19 40.74 -6.71 -31.61
C VAL A 19 41.61 -6.67 -30.35
N ALA A 20 42.09 -7.82 -29.88
CA ALA A 20 42.94 -7.91 -28.69
C ALA A 20 44.31 -7.21 -28.87
N GLU A 21 44.91 -7.29 -30.06
CA GLU A 21 46.18 -6.63 -30.40
C GLU A 21 46.11 -5.10 -30.31
N LEU A 22 44.92 -4.50 -30.41
CA LEU A 22 44.73 -3.05 -30.24
C LEU A 22 44.80 -2.59 -28.78
N GLY A 23 44.79 -3.52 -27.82
CA GLY A 23 44.79 -3.26 -26.39
C GLY A 23 43.42 -2.89 -25.80
N GLU A 24 43.29 -3.01 -24.48
CA GLU A 24 42.02 -2.86 -23.75
C GLU A 24 41.41 -1.45 -23.84
N ASN A 25 42.24 -0.42 -24.02
CA ASN A 25 41.79 0.97 -24.18
C ASN A 25 41.30 1.29 -25.60
N SER A 26 41.30 0.31 -26.51
CA SER A 26 40.79 0.49 -27.87
C SER A 26 39.28 0.65 -27.89
N TYR A 27 38.78 1.61 -28.68
CA TYR A 27 37.34 1.75 -28.93
C TYR A 27 36.74 0.48 -29.55
N LEU A 28 37.50 -0.28 -30.34
CA LEU A 28 37.05 -1.56 -30.87
C LEU A 28 37.00 -2.65 -29.79
N ALA A 29 37.97 -2.69 -28.87
CA ALA A 29 37.90 -3.61 -27.73
C ALA A 29 36.64 -3.35 -26.89
N ALA A 30 36.34 -2.08 -26.62
CA ALA A 30 35.13 -1.69 -25.92
C ALA A 30 33.85 -2.09 -26.69
N ALA A 31 33.77 -1.77 -27.97
CA ALA A 31 32.59 -2.06 -28.81
C ALA A 31 32.30 -3.56 -28.98
N PHE A 32 33.33 -4.41 -28.93
CA PHE A 32 33.18 -5.86 -29.05
C PHE A 32 32.89 -6.58 -27.73
N THR A 33 32.81 -5.86 -26.60
CA THR A 33 32.41 -6.44 -25.31
C THR A 33 31.03 -7.10 -25.44
N GLY A 34 30.95 -8.42 -25.22
CA GLY A 34 29.71 -9.21 -25.39
C GLY A 34 29.40 -9.61 -26.83
N ALA A 35 30.04 -9.01 -27.85
CA ALA A 35 29.78 -9.31 -29.25
C ALA A 35 30.38 -10.66 -29.68
N PHE A 36 31.54 -11.03 -29.12
CA PHE A 36 32.16 -12.32 -29.40
C PHE A 36 31.33 -13.48 -28.84
N GLU A 37 30.79 -13.33 -27.64
CA GLU A 37 29.94 -14.32 -26.98
C GLU A 37 28.62 -14.51 -27.74
N ILE A 38 28.04 -13.41 -28.24
CA ILE A 38 26.86 -13.47 -29.13
C ILE A 38 27.19 -14.23 -30.41
N ALA A 39 28.35 -13.97 -31.02
CA ALA A 39 28.78 -14.64 -32.24
C ALA A 39 29.02 -16.15 -32.01
N GLU A 40 29.68 -16.53 -30.90
CA GLU A 40 29.85 -17.94 -30.53
C GLU A 40 28.51 -18.64 -30.35
N ARG A 41 27.59 -17.99 -29.63
CA ARG A 41 26.25 -18.53 -29.41
C ARG A 41 25.45 -18.67 -30.71
N ASN A 42 25.55 -17.72 -31.63
CA ASN A 42 24.90 -17.84 -32.94
C ASN A 42 25.39 -19.06 -33.72
N ILE A 43 26.70 -19.34 -33.67
CA ILE A 43 27.28 -20.54 -34.29
C ILE A 43 26.76 -21.82 -33.62
N ASP A 44 26.69 -21.84 -32.29
CA ASP A 44 26.24 -23.01 -31.53
C ASP A 44 24.75 -23.28 -31.75
N ASP A 45 23.92 -22.25 -31.60
CA ASP A 45 22.45 -22.33 -31.63
C ASP A 45 21.86 -22.30 -33.06
N ASP A 46 22.68 -22.15 -34.10
CA ASP A 46 22.24 -21.88 -35.49
C ASP A 46 21.26 -20.69 -35.54
N ALA A 47 21.60 -19.61 -34.84
CA ALA A 47 20.75 -18.46 -34.59
C ALA A 47 21.32 -17.17 -35.19
N ALA A 48 20.52 -16.10 -35.16
CA ALA A 48 20.87 -14.78 -35.68
C ALA A 48 20.64 -13.69 -34.61
N TYR A 49 21.09 -13.93 -33.38
CA TYR A 49 21.07 -12.92 -32.32
C TYR A 49 21.96 -11.74 -32.70
N THR A 50 21.48 -10.53 -32.44
CA THR A 50 22.23 -9.30 -32.69
C THR A 50 22.23 -8.43 -31.45
N THR A 51 23.27 -7.61 -31.29
CA THR A 51 23.31 -6.61 -30.21
C THR A 51 22.11 -5.67 -30.29
N GLN A 52 21.67 -5.30 -31.51
CA GLN A 52 20.48 -4.47 -31.72
C GLN A 52 19.22 -5.12 -31.13
N TYR A 53 19.03 -6.42 -31.34
CA TYR A 53 17.90 -7.15 -30.77
C TYR A 53 17.86 -7.01 -29.23
N TYR A 54 19.00 -7.18 -28.56
CA TYR A 54 19.07 -7.04 -27.10
C TYR A 54 18.88 -5.60 -26.63
N ILE A 55 19.41 -4.62 -27.36
CA ILE A 55 19.19 -3.19 -27.09
C ILE A 55 17.70 -2.84 -27.19
N ASP A 56 17.03 -3.27 -28.25
CA ASP A 56 15.60 -3.02 -28.47
C ASP A 56 14.75 -3.66 -27.36
N GLN A 57 15.10 -4.89 -26.95
CA GLN A 57 14.45 -5.55 -25.81
C GLN A 57 14.68 -4.79 -24.51
N ALA A 58 15.90 -4.31 -24.26
CA ALA A 58 16.22 -3.54 -23.07
C ALA A 58 15.44 -2.21 -23.02
N HIS A 59 15.41 -1.46 -24.11
CA HIS A 59 14.62 -0.22 -24.20
C HIS A 59 13.12 -0.46 -24.07
N THR A 60 12.60 -1.53 -24.68
CA THR A 60 11.19 -1.91 -24.54
C THR A 60 10.87 -2.26 -23.08
N ALA A 61 11.74 -3.04 -22.41
CA ALA A 61 11.58 -3.39 -21.01
C ALA A 61 11.65 -2.15 -20.11
N GLU A 62 12.61 -1.27 -20.34
CA GLU A 62 12.74 0.01 -19.63
C GLU A 62 11.47 0.85 -19.77
N GLY A 63 10.95 1.03 -20.98
CA GLY A 63 9.71 1.77 -21.22
C GLY A 63 8.51 1.16 -20.48
N LYS A 64 8.40 -0.18 -20.45
CA LYS A 64 7.37 -0.89 -19.68
C LYS A 64 7.53 -0.64 -18.17
N TYR A 65 8.75 -0.74 -17.64
CA TYR A 65 9.03 -0.49 -16.22
C TYR A 65 8.74 0.96 -15.83
N GLN A 66 9.13 1.93 -16.67
CA GLN A 66 8.83 3.34 -16.44
C GLN A 66 7.32 3.59 -16.39
N LYS A 67 6.55 3.01 -17.33
CA LYS A 67 5.09 3.12 -17.34
C LYS A 67 4.47 2.53 -16.07
N GLN A 68 4.86 1.31 -15.70
CA GLN A 68 4.37 0.65 -14.48
C GLN A 68 4.72 1.45 -13.21
N LEU A 69 5.93 2.03 -13.16
CA LEU A 69 6.35 2.86 -12.03
C LEU A 69 5.49 4.12 -11.91
N GLN A 70 5.13 4.76 -13.02
CA GLN A 70 4.24 5.92 -13.01
C GLN A 70 2.82 5.54 -12.56
N GLU A 71 2.26 4.47 -13.11
CA GLU A 71 0.94 3.96 -12.69
C GLU A 71 0.91 3.64 -11.19
N MET A 72 1.95 2.98 -10.68
CA MET A 72 2.07 2.67 -9.25
C MET A 72 2.20 3.92 -8.38
N LYS A 73 2.92 4.96 -8.84
CA LYS A 73 3.01 6.25 -8.14
C LYS A 73 1.65 6.93 -8.06
N THR A 74 0.90 6.96 -9.16
CA THR A 74 -0.45 7.55 -9.19
C THR A 74 -1.41 6.78 -8.30
N ALA A 75 -1.41 5.44 -8.35
CA ALA A 75 -2.22 4.61 -7.48
C ALA A 75 -1.91 4.86 -6.00
N ARG A 76 -0.61 4.90 -5.64
CA ARG A 76 -0.17 5.21 -4.28
C ARG A 76 -0.64 6.58 -3.80
N GLN A 77 -0.57 7.60 -4.66
CA GLN A 77 -1.05 8.94 -4.33
C GLN A 77 -2.56 8.95 -4.05
N ASN A 78 -3.33 8.23 -4.87
CA ASN A 78 -4.77 8.10 -4.68
C ASN A 78 -5.11 7.41 -3.35
N ASP A 79 -4.40 6.33 -3.02
CA ASP A 79 -4.60 5.62 -1.76
C ASP A 79 -4.20 6.47 -0.55
N GLN A 80 -3.11 7.24 -0.65
CA GLN A 80 -2.72 8.21 0.38
C GLN A 80 -3.81 9.28 0.60
N ASN A 81 -4.43 9.78 -0.47
CA ASN A 81 -5.52 10.75 -0.36
C ASN A 81 -6.75 10.13 0.32
N LYS A 82 -7.09 8.87 -0.01
CA LYS A 82 -8.19 8.14 0.66
C LYS A 82 -7.90 7.91 2.14
N ILE A 83 -6.67 7.51 2.50
CA ILE A 83 -6.26 7.33 3.89
C ILE A 83 -6.43 8.62 4.67
N LYS A 84 -5.99 9.77 4.12
CA LYS A 84 -6.17 11.08 4.76
C LYS A 84 -7.65 11.40 5.00
N LEU A 85 -8.50 11.17 4.01
CA LEU A 85 -9.94 11.39 4.16
C LEU A 85 -10.54 10.48 5.25
N MET A 86 -10.16 9.21 5.28
CA MET A 86 -10.61 8.27 6.31
C MET A 86 -10.13 8.68 7.71
N GLN A 87 -8.91 9.21 7.83
CA GLN A 87 -8.39 9.74 9.10
C GLN A 87 -9.22 10.92 9.61
N THR A 88 -9.55 11.88 8.74
CA THR A 88 -10.44 13.00 9.10
C THR A 88 -11.82 12.51 9.55
N ASN A 89 -12.41 11.57 8.81
CA ASN A 89 -13.71 11.00 9.19
C ASN A 89 -13.67 10.27 10.54
N ILE A 90 -12.59 9.54 10.84
CA ILE A 90 -12.40 8.88 12.14
C ILE A 90 -12.31 9.93 13.25
N GLU A 91 -11.59 11.04 13.03
CA GLU A 91 -11.49 12.11 14.00
C GLU A 91 -12.84 12.76 14.29
N ASP A 92 -13.64 13.03 13.25
CA ASP A 92 -14.97 13.61 13.40
C ASP A 92 -15.95 12.67 14.11
N LEU A 93 -15.92 11.37 13.78
CA LEU A 93 -16.71 10.35 14.47
C LEU A 93 -16.33 10.23 15.93
N ASN A 94 -15.04 10.30 16.27
CA ASN A 94 -14.58 10.28 17.65
C ASN A 94 -15.10 11.49 18.44
N LYS A 95 -15.07 12.69 17.85
CA LYS A 95 -15.65 13.89 18.47
C LYS A 95 -17.16 13.75 18.74
N GLU A 96 -17.90 13.14 17.81
CA GLU A 96 -19.34 12.91 18.03
C GLU A 96 -19.60 11.85 19.11
N ILE A 97 -18.77 10.79 19.18
CA ILE A 97 -18.83 9.80 20.25
C ILE A 97 -18.63 10.48 21.62
N GLU A 98 -17.60 11.31 21.77
CA GLU A 98 -17.35 12.05 23.02
C GLU A 98 -18.53 12.96 23.40
N ARG A 99 -19.13 13.63 22.41
CA ARG A 99 -20.31 14.47 22.62
C ARG A 99 -21.51 13.66 23.13
N LEU A 100 -21.75 12.50 22.52
CA LEU A 100 -22.85 11.62 22.89
C LEU A 100 -22.62 11.00 24.28
N GLN A 101 -21.39 10.60 24.60
CA GLN A 101 -21.03 10.12 25.94
C GLN A 101 -21.31 11.17 27.02
N THR A 102 -20.96 12.43 26.76
CA THR A 102 -21.23 13.55 27.68
C THR A 102 -22.73 13.73 27.90
N LYS A 103 -23.54 13.70 26.83
CA LYS A 103 -25.01 13.81 26.94
C LYS A 103 -25.60 12.64 27.71
N LEU A 104 -25.12 11.41 27.46
CA LEU A 104 -25.58 10.23 28.17
C LEU A 104 -25.32 10.34 29.68
N ALA A 105 -24.13 10.82 30.07
CA ALA A 105 -23.80 11.04 31.47
C ALA A 105 -24.76 12.03 32.17
N ASP A 106 -25.08 13.15 31.50
CA ASP A 106 -26.04 14.14 32.01
C ASP A 106 -27.46 13.56 32.17
N ILE A 107 -27.91 12.74 31.21
CA ILE A 107 -29.20 12.06 31.29
C ILE A 107 -29.24 11.07 32.46
N LEU A 108 -28.21 10.24 32.62
CA LEU A 108 -28.13 9.27 33.71
C LEU A 108 -28.14 9.96 35.09
N GLN A 109 -27.42 11.08 35.21
CA GLN A 109 -27.43 11.88 36.44
C GLN A 109 -28.83 12.44 36.75
N LYS A 110 -29.54 12.94 35.74
CA LYS A 110 -30.92 13.43 35.88
C LYS A 110 -31.89 12.31 36.24
N GLU A 111 -31.77 11.15 35.62
CA GLU A 111 -32.59 9.98 35.92
C GLU A 111 -32.43 9.57 37.39
N GLU A 112 -31.19 9.49 37.88
CA GLU A 112 -30.90 9.19 39.27
C GLU A 112 -31.50 10.21 40.24
N TYR A 113 -31.36 11.50 39.93
CA TYR A 113 -31.97 12.57 40.73
C TYR A 113 -33.50 12.39 40.84
N TRP A 114 -34.18 12.15 39.72
CA TRP A 114 -35.63 11.96 39.71
C TRP A 114 -36.07 10.68 40.43
N ARG A 115 -35.30 9.59 40.30
CA ARG A 115 -35.55 8.33 41.01
C ARG A 115 -35.50 8.51 42.53
N VAL A 116 -34.47 9.19 43.03
CA VAL A 116 -34.34 9.48 44.47
C VAL A 116 -35.51 10.35 44.95
N LYS A 117 -35.84 11.40 44.20
CA LYS A 117 -36.94 12.31 44.54
C LYS A 117 -38.30 11.60 44.58
N ALA A 118 -38.59 10.73 43.62
CA ALA A 118 -39.81 9.92 43.60
C ALA A 118 -39.90 9.03 44.85
N THR A 119 -38.80 8.33 45.19
CA THR A 119 -38.73 7.47 46.38
C THR A 119 -39.00 8.24 47.67
N MET A 120 -38.44 9.46 47.81
CA MET A 120 -38.70 10.32 48.98
C MET A 120 -40.17 10.74 49.07
N GLN A 121 -40.77 11.10 47.93
CA GLN A 121 -42.19 11.48 47.88
C GLN A 121 -43.10 10.31 48.24
N GLU A 122 -42.80 9.10 47.74
CA GLU A 122 -43.53 7.87 48.09
C GLU A 122 -43.46 7.59 49.59
N SER A 123 -42.28 7.71 50.22
CA SER A 123 -42.10 7.54 51.66
C SER A 123 -42.87 8.59 52.49
N MET A 124 -42.87 9.85 52.03
CA MET A 124 -43.62 10.92 52.68
C MET A 124 -45.13 10.66 52.60
N ILE A 125 -45.64 10.22 51.44
CA ILE A 125 -47.04 9.84 51.26
C ILE A 125 -47.40 8.68 52.20
N LEU A 126 -46.55 7.66 52.31
CA LEU A 126 -46.76 6.52 53.22
C LEU A 126 -46.87 7.00 54.68
N THR A 127 -45.97 7.89 55.10
CA THR A 127 -45.95 8.45 56.46
C THR A 127 -47.21 9.29 56.74
N LEU A 128 -47.61 10.13 55.79
CA LEU A 128 -48.82 10.95 55.93
C LEU A 128 -50.09 10.09 55.99
N LYS A 129 -50.17 9.03 55.18
CA LYS A 129 -51.27 8.06 55.23
C LYS A 129 -51.35 7.37 56.59
N ALA A 130 -50.23 6.96 57.16
CA ALA A 130 -50.19 6.36 58.50
C ALA A 130 -50.70 7.33 59.58
N LYS A 131 -50.19 8.57 59.60
CA LYS A 131 -50.66 9.61 60.53
C LYS A 131 -52.16 9.90 60.41
N LEU A 132 -52.69 9.92 59.18
CA LEU A 132 -54.11 10.13 58.95
C LEU A 132 -54.94 8.97 59.52
N TYR A 133 -54.48 7.72 59.34
CA TYR A 133 -55.13 6.54 59.91
C TYR A 133 -55.16 6.60 61.44
N ASP A 134 -54.05 6.96 62.08
CA ASP A 134 -53.98 7.13 63.54
C ASP A 134 -54.96 8.21 64.01
N TYR A 135 -55.01 9.35 63.32
CA TYR A 135 -55.95 10.43 63.65
C TYR A 135 -57.41 9.98 63.53
N MET A 136 -57.76 9.28 62.44
CA MET A 136 -59.12 8.79 62.21
C MET A 136 -59.55 7.71 63.21
N THR A 137 -58.61 6.95 63.76
CA THR A 137 -58.90 5.88 64.73
C THR A 137 -58.88 6.36 66.18
N ALA A 138 -58.18 7.45 66.49
CA ALA A 138 -58.14 8.07 67.82
C ALA A 138 -59.39 8.89 68.18
N VAL A 139 -60.28 9.19 67.22
CA VAL A 139 -61.52 9.97 67.41
C VAL A 139 -62.75 9.06 67.65
N LYS A 140 -62.53 7.81 68.06
CA LYS A 140 -63.55 6.91 68.60
C LYS A 140 -63.40 6.74 70.10
#